data_AF-E2BDZ2-F1
#
_entry.id   AF-E2BDZ2-F1
#
_cell.length_a   1.000
_cell.length_b   1.000
_cell.length_c   1.000
_cell.angle_alpha   90.00
_cell.angle_beta   90.00
_cell.angle_gamma   90.00
#
_symmetry.space_group_name_H-M   'P 1'
#
loop_
_entity.id
_entity.type
_entity.pdbx_description
1 polymer ?
#
loop_
_entity_poly.entity_id
_entity_poly.type
_entity_poly.pdbx_seq_one_letter_code
_entity_poly.pdbx_strand_id
1 'polypeptide(L)'
;NDRWLCSHPTQVPHVMHTKFPATVMVLGVVSNEGHVMPPHFFCQGLRVNAAAYIEVLETVVKPWIDSVRGDRPYIFQQDSAPSHKAMMTQDWMTENFYDHITPKLWPPSSPDLNPLDYYVWGVVGRETNKHAQNNISSLKDAITTTMIKMNKE
;
A
#
# COMPACT_ATOMS: atom_id res chain seq x y z
N ASN A 1 19.05 4.88 -0.25
CA ASN A 1 20.36 5.53 -0.46
C ASN A 1 20.10 6.83 -1.20
N ASP A 2 19.70 7.86 -0.47
CA ASP A 2 19.42 9.16 -1.07
C ASP A 2 20.75 9.88 -1.25
N ARG A 3 21.07 10.25 -2.50
CA ARG A 3 22.29 10.99 -2.83
C ARG A 3 21.88 12.41 -3.18
N TRP A 4 22.38 13.39 -2.43
CA TRP A 4 22.15 14.81 -2.70
C TRP A 4 23.42 15.43 -3.28
N LEU A 5 23.30 16.12 -4.40
CA LEU A 5 24.40 16.84 -5.02
C LEU A 5 24.21 18.34 -4.80
N CYS A 6 25.15 18.98 -4.12
CA CYS A 6 25.13 20.43 -3.90
C CYS A 6 26.54 21.01 -3.86
N SER A 7 26.64 22.30 -4.17
CA SER A 7 27.91 23.05 -4.16
C SER A 7 28.41 23.39 -2.76
N HIS A 8 27.51 23.47 -1.78
CA HIS A 8 27.82 23.79 -0.38
C HIS A 8 26.98 22.96 0.61
N PRO A 9 27.54 22.54 1.76
CA PRO A 9 26.82 21.72 2.75
C PRO A 9 25.53 22.35 3.30
N THR A 10 25.45 23.68 3.36
CA THR A 10 24.25 24.41 3.82
C THR A 10 23.05 24.29 2.88
N GLN A 11 23.27 23.82 1.65
CA GLN A 11 22.22 23.55 0.66
C GLN A 11 21.63 22.15 0.81
N VAL A 12 22.17 21.32 1.69
CA VAL A 12 21.56 20.03 2.02
C VAL A 12 20.33 20.32 2.89
N PRO A 13 19.12 19.91 2.48
CA PRO A 13 17.94 20.11 3.29
C PRO A 13 18.08 19.32 4.60
N HIS A 14 17.95 20.03 5.73
CA HIS A 14 17.89 19.40 7.04
C HIS A 14 16.48 18.83 7.26
N VAL A 15 16.37 17.50 7.19
CA VAL A 15 15.13 16.80 7.53
C VAL A 15 15.25 16.27 8.96
N MET A 16 14.46 16.85 9.86
CA MET A 16 14.37 16.39 11.25
C MET A 16 13.56 15.09 11.31
N HIS A 17 14.20 14.00 11.72
CA HIS A 17 13.54 12.72 11.96
C HIS A 17 13.58 12.35 13.43
N THR A 18 12.44 11.97 14.00
CA THR A 18 12.40 11.29 15.31
C THR A 18 12.98 9.89 15.15
N LYS A 19 13.89 9.48 16.05
CA LYS A 19 14.55 8.15 15.98
C LYS A 19 13.56 6.98 16.00
N PHE A 20 12.44 7.13 16.71
CA PHE A 20 11.36 6.16 16.81
C PHE A 20 10.02 6.87 16.59
N PRO A 21 9.65 7.14 15.32
CA PRO A 21 8.39 7.79 15.04
C PRO A 21 7.24 6.82 15.32
N ALA A 22 6.07 7.36 15.68
CA ALA A 22 4.84 6.56 15.62
C ALA A 22 4.55 6.22 14.16
N THR A 23 4.25 4.95 13.88
CA THR A 23 3.99 4.46 12.53
C THR A 23 2.61 3.84 12.43
N VAL A 24 2.01 3.95 11.25
CA VAL A 24 0.80 3.20 10.88
C VAL A 24 1.13 2.23 9.76
N MET A 25 0.56 1.03 9.80
CA MET A 25 0.62 0.08 8.68
C MET A 25 -0.67 0.21 7.88
N VAL A 26 -0.53 0.37 6.57
CA VAL A 26 -1.64 0.68 5.67
C VAL A 26 -1.63 -0.30 4.51
N LEU A 27 -2.80 -0.81 4.14
CA LEU A 27 -3.03 -1.53 2.90
C LEU A 27 -3.86 -0.65 1.95
N GLY A 28 -3.43 -0.63 0.69
CA GLY A 28 -4.15 0.02 -0.40
C GLY A 28 -4.30 -0.94 -1.57
N VAL A 29 -5.26 -0.66 -2.45
CA VAL A 29 -5.43 -1.34 -3.74
C VAL A 29 -5.81 -0.27 -4.76
N VAL A 30 -5.27 -0.39 -5.97
CA VAL A 30 -5.63 0.47 -7.11
C VAL A 30 -5.99 -0.38 -8.31
N SER A 31 -6.73 0.20 -9.25
CA SER A 31 -7.06 -0.43 -10.53
C SER A 31 -6.50 0.35 -11.71
N ASN A 32 -6.36 -0.32 -12.86
CA ASN A 32 -5.99 0.32 -14.12
C ASN A 32 -7.07 1.28 -14.67
N GLU A 33 -8.26 1.28 -14.08
CA GLU A 33 -9.36 2.19 -14.41
C GLU A 33 -9.37 3.45 -13.51
N GLY A 34 -8.32 3.66 -12.70
CA GLY A 34 -8.19 4.83 -11.84
C GLY A 34 -8.82 4.69 -10.45
N HIS A 35 -9.58 3.63 -10.18
CA HIS A 35 -10.13 3.42 -8.84
C HIS A 35 -9.03 3.20 -7.80
N VAL A 36 -9.15 3.87 -6.66
CA VAL A 36 -8.28 3.76 -5.48
C VAL A 36 -9.13 3.35 -4.28
N MET A 37 -8.75 2.25 -3.64
CA MET A 37 -9.42 1.76 -2.44
C MET A 37 -9.19 2.72 -1.27
N PRO A 38 -10.22 3.05 -0.46
CA PRO A 38 -10.00 3.69 0.83
C PRO A 38 -8.95 2.91 1.65
N PRO A 39 -7.98 3.59 2.29
CA PRO A 39 -6.91 2.89 3.00
C PRO A 39 -7.46 2.04 4.13
N HIS A 40 -6.97 0.80 4.22
CA HIS A 40 -7.17 -0.04 5.38
C HIS A 40 -6.01 0.13 6.37
N PHE A 41 -6.30 0.47 7.62
CA PHE A 41 -5.30 0.64 8.67
C PHE A 41 -5.29 -0.57 9.60
N PHE A 42 -4.17 -1.27 9.66
CA PHE A 42 -4.00 -2.34 10.63
C PHE A 42 -3.84 -1.79 12.06
N CYS A 43 -4.18 -2.61 13.05
CA CYS A 43 -3.93 -2.33 14.46
C CYS A 43 -2.43 -2.10 14.71
N GLN A 44 -2.10 -1.12 15.56
CA GLN A 44 -0.71 -0.79 15.87
C GLN A 44 -0.01 -1.99 16.53
N GLY A 45 1.19 -2.31 16.06
CA GLY A 45 1.97 -3.45 16.56
C GLY A 45 1.55 -4.81 16.00
N LEU A 46 0.52 -4.88 15.14
CA LEU A 46 0.15 -6.11 14.47
C LEU A 46 1.25 -6.53 13.49
N ARG A 47 1.69 -7.78 13.60
CA ARG A 47 2.48 -8.44 12.56
C ARG A 47 1.53 -9.21 11.66
N VAL A 48 1.31 -8.70 10.45
CA VAL A 48 0.43 -9.34 9.47
C VAL A 48 1.01 -10.69 9.07
N ASN A 49 0.34 -11.76 9.48
CA ASN A 49 0.62 -13.12 9.04
C ASN A 49 -0.38 -13.52 7.94
N ALA A 50 -0.29 -14.75 7.44
CA ALA A 50 -1.16 -15.23 6.37
C ALA A 50 -2.66 -15.19 6.74
N ALA A 51 -3.02 -15.58 7.97
CA ALA A 51 -4.41 -15.58 8.44
C ALA A 51 -4.99 -14.16 8.54
N ALA A 52 -4.26 -13.24 9.19
CA ALA A 52 -4.67 -11.84 9.29
C ALA A 52 -4.74 -11.16 7.91
N TYR A 53 -3.89 -11.58 6.97
CA TYR A 53 -3.94 -11.09 5.61
C TYR A 53 -5.19 -11.60 4.88
N ILE A 54 -5.51 -12.89 4.97
CA ILE A 54 -6.72 -13.48 4.39
C ILE A 54 -7.98 -12.81 4.95
N GLU A 55 -8.03 -12.56 6.26
CA GLU A 55 -9.16 -11.86 6.89
C GLU A 55 -9.39 -10.49 6.25
N VAL A 56 -8.34 -9.72 5.99
CA VAL A 56 -8.44 -8.42 5.29
C VAL A 56 -8.78 -8.60 3.81
N LEU A 57 -8.27 -9.64 3.16
CA LEU A 57 -8.66 -9.94 1.77
C LEU A 57 -10.17 -10.21 1.67
N GLU A 58 -10.71 -11.00 2.59
CA GLU A 58 -12.11 -11.41 2.62
C GLU A 58 -13.05 -10.28 3.04
N THR A 59 -12.69 -9.52 4.08
CA THR A 59 -13.60 -8.54 4.68
C THR A 59 -13.48 -7.14 4.08
N VAL A 60 -12.37 -6.83 3.41
CA VAL A 60 -12.08 -5.48 2.90
C VAL A 60 -11.80 -5.47 1.40
N VAL A 61 -10.80 -6.25 0.96
CA VAL A 61 -10.30 -6.15 -0.43
C VAL A 61 -11.30 -6.73 -1.42
N LYS A 62 -11.80 -7.94 -1.20
CA LYS A 62 -12.74 -8.61 -2.10
C LYS A 62 -14.06 -7.82 -2.25
N PRO A 63 -14.72 -7.36 -1.17
CA PRO A 63 -15.91 -6.52 -1.30
C PRO A 63 -15.64 -5.23 -2.08
N TRP A 64 -14.48 -4.60 -1.89
CA TRP A 64 -14.12 -3.41 -2.66
C TRP A 64 -13.91 -3.73 -4.14
N ILE A 65 -13.17 -4.80 -4.47
CA ILE A 65 -12.98 -5.26 -5.85
C ILE A 65 -14.33 -5.52 -6.51
N ASP A 66 -15.23 -6.24 -5.83
CA ASP A 66 -16.57 -6.54 -6.34
C ASP A 66 -17.37 -5.26 -6.60
N SER A 67 -17.22 -4.24 -5.75
CA SER A 67 -17.91 -2.95 -5.94
C SER A 67 -17.44 -2.16 -7.16
N VAL A 68 -16.15 -2.24 -7.53
CA VAL A 68 -15.57 -1.48 -8.65
C VAL A 68 -15.50 -2.28 -9.96
N ARG A 69 -15.40 -3.61 -9.88
CA ARG A 69 -15.35 -4.49 -11.05
C ARG A 69 -16.71 -5.07 -11.41
N GLY A 70 -17.59 -5.31 -10.44
CA GLY A 70 -18.75 -6.18 -10.63
C GLY A 70 -18.27 -7.57 -11.08
N ASP A 71 -18.92 -8.13 -12.10
CA ASP A 71 -18.56 -9.44 -12.67
C ASP A 71 -17.42 -9.38 -13.70
N ARG A 72 -16.79 -8.21 -13.90
CA ARG A 72 -15.76 -8.04 -14.93
C ARG A 72 -14.47 -8.77 -14.52
N PRO A 73 -13.86 -9.56 -15.43
CA PRO A 73 -12.57 -10.22 -15.22
C PRO A 73 -11.49 -9.29 -14.68
N TYR A 74 -10.66 -9.76 -13.75
CA TYR A 74 -9.51 -9.03 -13.23
C TYR A 74 -8.37 -9.97 -12.86
N ILE A 75 -7.16 -9.44 -12.79
CA ILE A 75 -5.99 -10.17 -12.28
C ILE A 75 -5.46 -9.37 -11.09
N PHE A 76 -5.41 -10.00 -9.92
CA PHE A 76 -4.87 -9.38 -8.72
C PHE A 76 -3.34 -9.52 -8.68
N GLN A 77 -2.63 -8.43 -8.41
CA GLN A 77 -1.17 -8.41 -8.30
C GLN A 77 -0.77 -7.92 -6.91
N GLN A 78 0.24 -8.57 -6.32
CA GLN A 78 0.83 -8.23 -5.02
C GLN A 78 2.33 -8.54 -5.02
N ASP A 79 3.04 -8.07 -4.00
CA ASP A 79 4.46 -8.38 -3.81
C ASP A 79 4.68 -9.79 -3.23
N SER A 80 5.94 -10.16 -3.01
CA SER A 80 6.36 -11.48 -2.53
C SER A 80 6.57 -11.56 -1.00
N ALA A 81 5.84 -10.76 -0.21
CA ALA A 81 5.90 -10.84 1.25
C ALA A 81 5.55 -12.26 1.78
N PRO A 82 6.10 -12.70 2.93
CA PRO A 82 5.86 -14.06 3.43
C PRO A 82 4.39 -14.44 3.63
N SER A 83 3.55 -13.51 4.10
CA SER A 83 2.10 -13.71 4.21
C SER A 83 1.45 -13.92 2.84
N HIS A 84 1.87 -13.15 1.83
CA HIS A 84 1.32 -13.19 0.49
C HIS A 84 1.65 -14.51 -0.23
N LYS A 85 2.84 -15.05 0.01
CA LYS A 85 3.30 -16.33 -0.57
C LYS A 85 2.83 -17.58 0.17
N ALA A 86 2.20 -17.43 1.33
CA ALA A 86 1.74 -18.58 2.10
C ALA A 86 0.73 -19.40 1.28
N MET A 87 0.83 -20.73 1.35
CA MET A 87 -0.03 -21.63 0.58
C MET A 87 -1.52 -21.34 0.79
N MET A 88 -1.95 -21.19 2.05
CA MET A 88 -3.34 -20.82 2.38
C MET A 88 -3.80 -19.50 1.75
N THR A 89 -2.90 -18.52 1.57
CA THR A 89 -3.24 -17.23 0.96
C THR A 89 -3.39 -17.39 -0.56
N GLN A 90 -2.52 -18.20 -1.17
CA GLN A 90 -2.59 -18.51 -2.60
C GLN A 90 -3.84 -19.35 -2.93
N ASP A 91 -4.15 -20.35 -2.10
CA ASP A 91 -5.35 -21.18 -2.24
C ASP A 91 -6.61 -20.31 -2.12
N TRP A 92 -6.67 -19.47 -1.09
CA TRP A 92 -7.80 -18.55 -0.91
C TRP A 92 -7.98 -17.61 -2.11
N MET A 93 -6.92 -17.02 -2.66
CA MET A 93 -7.05 -16.16 -3.86
C MET A 93 -7.47 -16.96 -5.10
N THR A 94 -7.02 -18.21 -5.24
CA THR A 94 -7.43 -19.10 -6.35
C THR A 94 -8.92 -19.40 -6.29
N GLU A 95 -9.46 -19.56 -5.09
CA GLU A 95 -10.89 -19.87 -4.87
C GLU A 95 -11.80 -18.64 -4.96
N ASN A 96 -11.30 -17.46 -4.57
CA ASN A 96 -12.14 -16.27 -4.34
C ASN A 96 -11.93 -15.15 -5.36
N PHE A 97 -10.76 -15.05 -6.01
CA PHE A 97 -10.51 -14.04 -7.03
C PHE A 97 -10.74 -14.59 -8.44
N TYR A 98 -10.91 -13.69 -9.41
CA TYR A 98 -11.02 -14.09 -10.81
C TYR A 98 -9.72 -14.75 -11.30
N ASP A 99 -8.59 -14.08 -11.05
CA ASP A 99 -7.24 -14.61 -11.23
C ASP A 99 -6.25 -13.78 -10.41
N HIS A 100 -5.03 -14.27 -10.19
CA HIS A 100 -3.97 -13.56 -9.47
C HIS A 100 -2.56 -13.94 -9.94
N ILE A 101 -1.63 -13.00 -9.81
CA ILE A 101 -0.22 -13.24 -10.09
C ILE A 101 0.37 -14.11 -8.97
N THR A 102 0.75 -15.32 -9.33
CA THR A 102 1.39 -16.25 -8.39
C THR A 102 2.83 -15.82 -8.05
N PRO A 103 3.38 -16.20 -6.89
CA PRO A 103 4.76 -15.92 -6.49
C PRO A 103 5.83 -16.41 -7.46
N LYS A 104 5.50 -17.35 -8.35
CA LYS A 104 6.42 -17.84 -9.38
C LYS A 104 6.58 -16.85 -10.54
N LEU A 105 5.55 -16.06 -10.82
CA LEU A 105 5.55 -15.06 -11.90
C LEU A 105 6.07 -13.70 -11.43
N TRP A 106 5.93 -13.40 -10.12
CA TRP A 106 6.43 -12.15 -9.56
C TRP A 106 7.95 -12.17 -9.35
N PRO A 107 8.72 -11.26 -9.97
CA PRO A 107 10.16 -11.22 -9.75
C PRO A 107 10.51 -10.72 -8.33
N PRO A 108 11.54 -11.30 -7.69
CA PRO A 108 11.96 -10.87 -6.36
C PRO A 108 12.48 -9.42 -6.38
N SER A 109 12.26 -8.69 -5.28
CA SER A 109 12.82 -7.35 -5.06
C SER A 109 12.54 -6.34 -6.18
N SER A 110 11.35 -6.38 -6.76
CA SER A 110 10.93 -5.52 -7.89
C SER A 110 9.83 -4.52 -7.51
N PRO A 111 10.10 -3.56 -6.59
CA PRO A 111 9.12 -2.54 -6.21
C PRO A 111 8.78 -1.60 -7.37
N ASP A 112 9.66 -1.47 -8.36
CA ASP A 112 9.46 -0.72 -9.60
C ASP A 112 8.34 -1.28 -10.48
N LEU A 113 8.00 -2.57 -10.32
CA LEU A 113 6.90 -3.22 -11.05
C LEU A 113 5.57 -3.15 -10.31
N ASN A 114 5.55 -2.75 -9.04
CA ASN A 114 4.34 -2.60 -8.25
C ASN A 114 3.86 -1.13 -8.31
N PRO A 115 2.69 -0.84 -8.91
CA PRO A 115 2.19 0.54 -8.99
C PRO A 115 2.07 1.24 -7.63
N LEU A 116 1.82 0.49 -6.56
CA LEU A 116 1.76 1.08 -5.23
C LEU A 116 3.12 1.57 -4.74
N ASP A 117 4.16 0.75 -4.90
CA ASP A 117 5.51 1.07 -4.43
C ASP A 117 6.20 2.07 -5.36
N TYR A 118 6.00 1.94 -6.67
CA TYR A 118 6.57 2.81 -7.68
C TYR A 118 6.01 4.24 -7.62
N TYR A 119 4.71 4.40 -7.38
CA TYR A 119 4.04 5.70 -7.49
C TYR A 119 3.20 6.08 -6.28
N VAL A 120 2.19 5.28 -5.93
CA VAL A 120 1.12 5.71 -5.00
C VAL A 120 1.68 6.08 -3.63
N TRP A 121 2.54 5.24 -3.04
CA TRP A 121 3.12 5.52 -1.75
C TRP A 121 4.09 6.71 -1.78
N GLY A 122 4.74 6.97 -2.92
CA GLY A 122 5.54 8.18 -3.13
C GLY A 122 4.69 9.45 -3.11
N VAL A 123 3.52 9.43 -3.75
CA VAL A 123 2.54 10.54 -3.71
C VAL A 123 2.00 10.72 -2.29
N VAL A 124 1.51 9.66 -1.66
CA VAL A 124 0.99 9.71 -0.28
C VAL A 124 2.04 10.26 0.68
N GLY A 125 3.28 9.77 0.60
CA GLY A 125 4.38 10.24 1.43
C GLY A 125 4.69 11.72 1.19
N ARG A 126 4.76 12.16 -0.07
CA ARG A 126 5.01 13.57 -0.41
C ARG A 126 3.91 14.48 0.13
N GLU A 127 2.64 14.13 -0.05
CA GLU A 127 1.51 14.97 0.34
C GLU A 127 1.32 15.04 1.85
N THR A 128 1.44 13.90 2.54
CA THR A 128 1.30 13.85 4.01
C THR A 128 2.43 14.57 4.73
N ASN A 129 3.65 14.56 4.17
CA ASN A 129 4.83 15.22 4.74
C ASN A 129 4.96 16.71 4.39
N LYS A 130 4.01 17.31 3.64
CA LYS A 130 3.97 18.78 3.46
C LYS A 130 3.83 19.53 4.78
N HIS A 131 3.21 18.90 5.77
CA HIS A 131 3.05 19.43 7.12
C HIS A 131 3.34 18.32 8.14
N ALA A 132 3.89 18.69 9.29
CA ALA A 132 4.13 17.73 10.37
C ALA A 132 2.81 17.16 10.89
N GLN A 133 2.77 15.83 11.07
CA GLN A 133 1.64 15.13 11.65
C GLN A 133 1.90 14.91 13.15
N ASN A 134 1.13 15.56 14.00
CA ASN A 134 1.40 15.60 15.45
C ASN A 134 0.88 14.38 16.20
N ASN A 135 0.03 13.56 15.57
CA ASN A 135 -0.50 12.33 16.15
C ASN A 135 -0.96 11.33 15.08
N ILE A 136 -1.21 10.08 15.50
CA ILE A 136 -1.66 8.99 14.62
C ILE A 136 -2.96 9.34 13.90
N SER A 137 -3.91 10.01 14.56
CA SER A 137 -5.20 10.37 13.93
C SER A 137 -4.97 11.32 12.76
N SER A 138 -4.23 12.41 12.97
CA SER A 138 -3.91 13.37 11.92
C SER A 138 -3.18 12.73 10.73
N LEU A 139 -2.30 11.76 11.00
CA LEU A 139 -1.61 11.01 9.95
C LEU A 139 -2.59 10.13 9.16
N LYS A 140 -3.48 9.39 9.83
CA LYS A 140 -4.51 8.57 9.16
C LYS A 140 -5.45 9.43 8.32
N ASP A 141 -5.86 10.58 8.82
CA ASP A 141 -6.74 11.52 8.11
C ASP A 141 -6.05 12.10 6.87
N ALA A 142 -4.76 12.45 6.98
CA ALA A 142 -3.97 12.95 5.86
C ALA A 142 -3.77 11.87 4.77
N ILE A 143 -3.48 10.63 5.15
CA ILE A 143 -3.36 9.49 4.22
C ILE A 143 -4.71 9.27 3.51
N THR A 144 -5.80 9.19 4.28
CA THR A 144 -7.15 8.98 3.76
C THR A 144 -7.56 10.06 2.78
N THR A 145 -7.35 11.33 3.15
CA THR A 145 -7.64 12.48 2.30
C THR A 145 -6.85 12.41 0.99
N THR A 146 -5.58 12.04 1.04
CA THR A 146 -4.73 11.96 -0.14
C THR A 146 -5.17 10.83 -1.09
N MET A 147 -5.45 9.64 -0.55
CA MET A 147 -5.92 8.51 -1.35
C MET A 147 -7.30 8.76 -1.98
N ILE A 148 -8.22 9.42 -1.26
CA ILE A 148 -9.52 9.83 -1.81
C ILE A 148 -9.37 10.84 -2.94
N LYS A 149 -8.41 11.77 -2.85
CA LYS A 149 -8.14 12.74 -3.92
C LYS A 149 -7.64 12.04 -5.19
N MET A 150 -6.71 11.08 -5.04
CA MET A 150 -6.22 10.28 -6.17
C MET A 150 -7.34 9.50 -6.89
N ASN A 151 -8.41 9.12 -6.19
CA ASN A 151 -9.56 8.43 -6.80
C ASN A 151 -10.43 9.34 -7.68
N LYS A 152 -10.24 10.66 -7.65
CA LYS A 152 -11.08 11.66 -8.35
C LYS A 152 -10.39 12.29 -9.56
N GLU A 153 -9.13 11.94 -9.80
CA GLU A 153 -8.30 12.40 -10.92
C GLU A 153 -8.39 11.41 -12.08
#